data_AF-A0A3G6IWL8-F1
#
_entry.id   AF-A0A3G6IWL8-F1
#
_cell.length_a   1.000
_cell.length_b   1.000
_cell.length_c   1.000
_cell.angle_alpha   90.00
_cell.angle_beta   90.00
_cell.angle_gamma   90.00
#
_symmetry.space_group_name_H-M   'P 1'
#
loop_
_entity.id
_entity.type
_entity.pdbx_description
1 polymer ?
#
loop_
_entity_poly.entity_id
_entity_poly.type
_entity_poly.pdbx_seq_one_letter_code
_entity_poly.pdbx_strand_id
1 'polypeptide(L)'
;MHSIRSHSVSKHQQRIIEALAAIWRAQPDLGISDVLTQIANRHGGPGASDEEFLQACHSIQAEVLGALPEPLHPDQTLLVHTDKFYVAIRGQHALLMRKGAQPVHWRYEHVASAQVGGPLLLADAEFHVHNYGTIQNIRVGTAEEQAAVCEDVIAIGRGQHVQLWRQQRRAVGVEKLRTTLDATPGQSLILGGVDYGEVVQTFDLG
;
A
#
# COMPACT_ATOMS: atom_id res chain seq x y z
N MET A 1 13.22 -48.92 19.36
CA MET A 1 12.33 -47.73 19.30
C MET A 1 13.10 -46.54 19.86
N HIS A 2 13.72 -45.74 19.00
CA HIS A 2 14.35 -44.48 19.43
C HIS A 2 13.26 -43.42 19.61
N SER A 3 13.03 -43.05 20.87
CA SER A 3 12.20 -41.91 21.25
C SER A 3 12.94 -40.63 20.83
N ILE A 4 12.43 -39.98 19.79
CA ILE A 4 12.87 -38.65 19.37
C ILE A 4 12.43 -37.70 20.49
N ARG A 5 13.39 -37.23 21.29
CA ARG A 5 13.16 -36.13 22.23
C ARG A 5 12.80 -34.90 21.42
N SER A 6 11.53 -34.48 21.46
CA SER A 6 11.10 -33.16 21.01
C SER A 6 11.82 -32.13 21.86
N HIS A 7 12.86 -31.50 21.29
CA HIS A 7 13.47 -30.34 21.93
C HIS A 7 12.45 -29.21 21.82
N SER A 8 11.96 -28.72 22.96
CA SER A 8 11.08 -27.54 23.00
C SER A 8 11.85 -26.35 22.41
N VAL A 9 11.35 -25.80 21.30
CA VAL A 9 11.86 -24.55 20.73
C VAL A 9 11.79 -23.48 21.80
N SER A 10 12.89 -22.74 22.02
CA SER A 10 12.87 -21.67 23.02
C SER A 10 11.92 -20.55 22.56
N LYS A 11 11.30 -19.81 23.49
CA LYS A 11 10.46 -18.66 23.14
C LYS A 11 11.18 -17.66 22.22
N HIS A 12 12.50 -17.58 22.33
CA HIS A 12 13.33 -16.70 21.52
C HIS A 12 13.48 -17.20 20.07
N GLN A 13 13.79 -18.49 19.89
CA GLN A 13 13.83 -19.12 18.57
C GLN A 13 12.48 -19.03 17.85
N GLN A 14 11.39 -19.18 18.61
CA GLN A 14 10.03 -19.05 18.07
C GLN A 14 9.78 -17.64 17.51
N ARG A 15 10.20 -16.58 18.21
CA ARG A 15 10.07 -15.18 17.75
C ARG A 15 10.82 -14.94 16.44
N ILE A 16 12.03 -15.47 16.29
CA ILE A 16 12.82 -15.34 15.05
C ILE A 16 12.12 -16.01 13.87
N ILE A 17 11.65 -17.25 14.07
CA ILE A 17 10.93 -18.00 13.04
C ILE A 17 9.63 -17.27 12.65
N GLU A 18 8.90 -16.74 13.61
CA GLU A 18 7.67 -15.98 13.37
C GLU A 18 7.94 -14.69 12.59
N ALA A 19 8.98 -13.93 12.95
CA ALA A 19 9.36 -12.71 12.24
C ALA A 19 9.74 -13.00 10.78
N LEU A 20 10.59 -14.01 10.55
CA LEU A 20 10.98 -14.43 9.20
C LEU A 20 9.76 -14.93 8.40
N ALA A 21 8.92 -15.76 9.00
CA ALA A 21 7.72 -16.28 8.34
C ALA A 21 6.73 -15.17 7.99
N ALA A 22 6.60 -14.14 8.84
CA ALA A 22 5.73 -13.00 8.57
C ALA A 22 6.22 -12.18 7.37
N ILE A 23 7.53 -11.90 7.26
CA ILE A 23 8.10 -11.22 6.09
C ILE A 23 7.91 -12.05 4.83
N TRP A 24 8.15 -13.36 4.91
CA TRP A 24 8.04 -14.23 3.75
C TRP A 24 6.59 -14.34 3.26
N ARG A 25 5.63 -14.47 4.17
CA ARG A 25 4.19 -14.47 3.82
C ARG A 25 3.72 -13.15 3.21
N ALA A 26 4.35 -12.02 3.58
CA ALA A 26 4.04 -10.72 3.00
C ALA A 26 4.56 -10.56 1.56
N GLN A 27 5.47 -11.43 1.12
CA GLN A 27 6.14 -11.36 -0.18
C GLN A 27 6.14 -12.74 -0.87
N PRO A 28 4.98 -13.23 -1.33
CA PRO A 28 4.82 -14.61 -1.84
C PRO A 28 5.63 -14.89 -3.10
N ASP A 29 6.01 -13.85 -3.85
CA ASP A 29 6.80 -13.98 -5.08
C ASP A 29 8.30 -14.17 -4.81
N LEU A 30 8.77 -13.98 -3.57
CA LEU A 30 10.18 -14.10 -3.21
C LEU A 30 10.54 -15.48 -2.66
N GLY A 31 11.71 -15.98 -3.06
CA GLY A 31 12.31 -17.15 -2.43
C GLY A 31 12.84 -16.81 -1.04
N ILE A 32 12.96 -17.83 -0.16
CA ILE A 32 13.52 -17.63 1.19
C ILE A 32 14.94 -17.04 1.16
N SER A 33 15.75 -17.39 0.14
CA SER A 33 17.08 -16.83 -0.04
C SER A 33 17.07 -15.32 -0.32
N ASP A 34 16.07 -14.84 -1.07
CA ASP A 34 15.91 -13.41 -1.36
C ASP A 34 15.48 -12.66 -0.11
N VAL A 35 14.56 -13.23 0.68
CA VAL A 35 14.14 -12.69 1.98
C VAL A 35 15.33 -12.58 2.95
N LEU A 36 16.15 -13.64 3.05
CA LEU A 36 17.36 -13.61 3.89
C LEU A 36 18.37 -12.56 3.39
N THR A 37 18.47 -12.37 2.07
CA THR A 37 19.31 -11.32 1.48
C THR A 37 18.80 -9.93 1.85
N GLN A 38 17.48 -9.69 1.81
CA GLN A 38 16.88 -8.43 2.26
C GLN A 38 17.19 -8.14 3.74
N ILE A 39 17.09 -9.16 4.60
CA ILE A 39 17.41 -9.04 6.04
C ILE A 39 18.90 -8.74 6.24
N ALA A 40 19.79 -9.44 5.51
CA ALA A 40 21.23 -9.23 5.58
C ALA A 40 21.63 -7.80 5.15
N ASN A 41 20.98 -7.24 4.13
CA ASN A 41 21.18 -5.85 3.69
C ASN A 41 20.79 -4.81 4.76
N ARG A 42 20.07 -5.22 5.81
CA ARG A 42 19.68 -4.39 6.96
C ARG A 42 20.40 -4.80 8.24
N HIS A 43 21.59 -5.37 8.10
CA HIS A 43 22.46 -5.81 9.21
C HIS A 43 21.98 -7.04 10.00
N GLY A 44 20.93 -7.75 9.56
CA GLY A 44 20.49 -9.02 10.15
C GLY A 44 21.19 -10.25 9.55
N GLY A 45 22.39 -10.09 8.99
CA GLY A 45 23.10 -11.17 8.28
C GLY A 45 23.88 -12.12 9.19
N PRO A 46 24.68 -13.03 8.62
CA PRO A 46 25.59 -13.87 9.41
C PRO A 46 26.50 -13.03 10.32
N GLY A 47 26.59 -13.41 11.60
CA GLY A 47 27.35 -12.67 12.61
C GLY A 47 26.55 -11.61 13.37
N ALA A 48 25.32 -11.30 12.96
CA ALA A 48 24.39 -10.50 13.73
C ALA A 48 23.91 -11.24 14.98
N SER A 49 23.64 -10.48 16.03
CA SER A 49 22.87 -10.96 17.17
C SER A 49 21.40 -11.17 16.79
N ASP A 50 20.70 -11.98 17.57
CA ASP A 50 19.28 -12.25 17.35
C ASP A 50 18.43 -10.96 17.43
N GLU A 51 18.80 -10.00 18.27
CA GLU A 51 18.10 -8.70 18.35
C GLU A 51 18.35 -7.84 17.11
N GLU A 52 19.57 -7.85 16.54
CA GLU A 52 19.85 -7.18 15.26
C GLU A 52 19.07 -7.83 14.11
N PHE A 53 18.93 -9.16 14.11
CA PHE A 53 18.10 -9.87 13.15
C PHE A 53 16.63 -9.48 13.27
N LEU A 54 16.08 -9.46 14.50
CA LEU A 54 14.70 -9.04 14.74
C LEU A 54 14.48 -7.57 14.36
N GLN A 55 15.45 -6.70 14.63
CA GLN A 55 15.38 -5.30 14.23
C GLN A 55 15.35 -5.14 12.71
N ALA A 56 16.19 -5.87 11.99
CA ALA A 56 16.18 -5.91 10.53
C ALA A 56 14.83 -6.41 9.98
N CYS A 57 14.27 -7.44 10.60
CA CYS A 57 12.93 -7.94 10.28
C CYS A 57 11.84 -6.88 10.48
N HIS A 58 11.82 -6.21 11.64
CA HIS A 58 10.84 -5.16 11.93
C HIS A 58 10.97 -3.98 10.96
N SER A 59 12.19 -3.61 10.58
CA SER A 59 12.40 -2.58 9.56
C SER A 59 11.78 -2.96 8.21
N ILE A 60 11.88 -4.23 7.78
CA ILE A 60 11.20 -4.69 6.54
C ILE A 60 9.69 -4.64 6.70
N GLN A 61 9.18 -5.09 7.84
CA GLN A 61 7.76 -5.09 8.14
C GLN A 61 7.16 -3.70 8.30
N ALA A 62 7.97 -2.66 8.51
CA ALA A 62 7.52 -1.27 8.48
C ALA A 62 7.23 -0.77 7.05
N GLU A 63 7.78 -1.42 6.03
CA GLU A 63 7.63 -1.04 4.62
C GLU A 63 6.71 -2.00 3.85
N VAL A 64 6.75 -3.30 4.18
CA VAL A 64 6.03 -4.37 3.48
C VAL A 64 5.15 -5.14 4.46
N LEU A 65 3.84 -5.13 4.21
CA LEU A 65 2.83 -5.66 5.13
C LEU A 65 2.25 -6.98 4.62
N GLY A 66 2.00 -7.92 5.54
CA GLY A 66 1.29 -9.17 5.22
C GLY A 66 -0.23 -9.02 5.17
N ALA A 67 -0.77 -7.99 5.81
CA ALA A 67 -2.18 -7.63 5.82
C ALA A 67 -2.33 -6.12 6.07
N LEU A 68 -3.47 -5.54 5.69
CA LEU A 68 -3.79 -4.18 6.13
C LEU A 68 -3.97 -4.16 7.67
N PRO A 69 -3.43 -3.15 8.36
CA PRO A 69 -3.58 -3.01 9.79
C PRO A 69 -5.02 -2.61 10.14
N GLU A 70 -5.48 -3.06 11.30
CA GLU A 70 -6.76 -2.66 11.88
C GLU A 70 -6.51 -2.09 13.29
N PRO A 71 -6.80 -0.80 13.55
CA PRO A 71 -7.34 0.19 12.60
C PRO A 71 -6.29 0.70 11.61
N LEU A 72 -6.76 1.22 10.47
CA LEU A 72 -5.92 1.95 9.51
C LEU A 72 -5.53 3.31 10.09
N HIS A 73 -4.26 3.71 9.91
CA HIS A 73 -3.83 5.05 10.28
C HIS A 73 -4.40 6.08 9.29
N PRO A 74 -5.05 7.17 9.75
CA PRO A 74 -5.74 8.11 8.86
C PRO A 74 -4.80 8.86 7.92
N ASP A 75 -3.56 9.07 8.33
CA ASP A 75 -2.56 9.81 7.54
C ASP A 75 -1.58 8.93 6.77
N GLN A 76 -1.69 7.61 6.87
CA GLN A 76 -0.80 6.71 6.15
C GLN A 76 -1.48 6.23 4.87
N THR A 77 -0.81 6.39 3.74
CA THR A 77 -1.21 5.70 2.51
C THR A 77 -0.61 4.30 2.49
N LEU A 78 -1.46 3.31 2.26
CA LEU A 78 -1.06 1.92 2.02
C LEU A 78 -1.36 1.56 0.57
N LEU A 79 -0.37 1.01 -0.11
CA LEU A 79 -0.43 0.61 -1.50
C LEU A 79 -0.64 -0.89 -1.57
N VAL A 80 -1.79 -1.29 -2.09
CA VAL A 80 -2.19 -2.68 -2.28
C VAL A 80 -2.12 -2.99 -3.77
N HIS A 81 -1.15 -3.80 -4.17
CA HIS A 81 -1.10 -4.32 -5.53
C HIS A 81 -1.90 -5.62 -5.59
N THR A 82 -2.87 -5.70 -6.49
CA THR A 82 -3.62 -6.91 -6.78
C THR A 82 -3.37 -7.37 -8.21
N ASP A 83 -3.85 -8.56 -8.56
CA ASP A 83 -3.84 -9.09 -9.93
C ASP A 83 -4.67 -8.24 -10.92
N LYS A 84 -5.50 -7.30 -10.44
CA LYS A 84 -6.40 -6.48 -11.26
C LYS A 84 -6.16 -4.97 -11.14
N PHE A 85 -5.73 -4.50 -9.97
CA PHE A 85 -5.67 -3.09 -9.62
C PHE A 85 -4.41 -2.75 -8.82
N TYR A 86 -4.01 -1.50 -8.91
CA TYR A 86 -3.19 -0.83 -7.90
C TYR A 86 -4.14 0.01 -7.06
N VAL A 87 -4.24 -0.28 -5.76
CA VAL A 87 -5.19 0.38 -4.86
C VAL A 87 -4.40 1.13 -3.80
N ALA A 88 -4.55 2.45 -3.73
CA ALA A 88 -4.04 3.24 -2.62
C ALA A 88 -5.15 3.44 -1.59
N ILE A 89 -4.89 3.10 -0.34
CA ILE A 89 -5.84 3.20 0.78
C ILE A 89 -5.31 4.20 1.79
N ARG A 90 -6.16 5.17 2.17
CA ARG A 90 -5.87 6.13 3.25
C ARG A 90 -7.16 6.42 4.02
N GLY A 91 -7.19 6.05 5.30
CA GLY A 91 -8.41 6.09 6.10
C GLY A 91 -9.53 5.26 5.45
N GLN A 92 -10.69 5.87 5.18
CA GLN A 92 -11.83 5.24 4.51
C GLN A 92 -11.87 5.50 2.98
N HIS A 93 -10.77 5.99 2.41
CA HIS A 93 -10.70 6.30 0.98
C HIS A 93 -9.81 5.31 0.25
N ALA A 94 -10.28 4.85 -0.90
CA ALA A 94 -9.53 4.04 -1.84
C ALA A 94 -9.41 4.79 -3.18
N LEU A 95 -8.20 4.83 -3.72
CA LEU A 95 -7.93 5.21 -5.11
C LEU A 95 -7.59 3.96 -5.90
N LEU A 96 -8.48 3.58 -6.80
CA LEU A 96 -8.39 2.41 -7.65
C LEU A 96 -7.75 2.80 -8.97
N MET A 97 -6.60 2.19 -9.29
CA MET A 97 -5.85 2.48 -10.50
C MET A 97 -5.65 1.21 -11.32
N ARG A 98 -5.81 1.33 -12.63
CA ARG A 98 -5.49 0.28 -13.59
C ARG A 98 -4.77 0.89 -14.78
N LYS A 99 -3.78 0.17 -15.30
CA LYS A 99 -3.03 0.61 -16.49
C LYS A 99 -3.99 0.95 -17.64
N GLY A 100 -3.86 2.17 -18.17
CA GLY A 100 -4.65 2.66 -19.31
C GLY A 100 -6.12 2.97 -19.01
N ALA A 101 -6.54 2.94 -17.74
CA ALA A 101 -7.88 3.35 -17.31
C ALA A 101 -7.83 4.66 -16.51
N GLN A 102 -8.98 5.33 -16.41
CA GLN A 102 -9.14 6.42 -15.47
C GLN A 102 -9.06 5.87 -14.02
N PRO A 103 -8.31 6.52 -13.12
CA PRO A 103 -8.39 6.24 -11.69
C PRO A 103 -9.80 6.49 -11.16
N VAL A 104 -10.22 5.70 -10.18
CA VAL A 104 -11.51 5.88 -9.52
C VAL A 104 -11.27 6.10 -8.03
N HIS A 105 -11.79 7.19 -7.50
CA HIS A 105 -11.85 7.42 -6.07
C HIS A 105 -13.17 6.89 -5.52
N TRP A 106 -13.10 6.19 -4.39
CA TRP A 106 -14.29 5.74 -3.67
C TRP A 106 -14.02 5.76 -2.15
N ARG A 107 -15.00 6.27 -1.38
CA ARG A 107 -15.11 6.12 0.08
C ARG A 107 -15.84 4.83 0.48
N TYR A 108 -15.10 3.85 1.00
CA TYR A 108 -15.66 2.59 1.52
C TYR A 108 -15.93 2.70 3.04
N GLU A 109 -16.68 1.77 3.61
CA GLU A 109 -17.04 1.78 5.04
C GLU A 109 -16.13 0.88 5.88
N HIS A 110 -15.88 -0.35 5.43
CA HIS A 110 -15.05 -1.32 6.16
C HIS A 110 -14.22 -2.22 5.23
N VAL A 111 -13.06 -2.68 5.73
CA VAL A 111 -12.22 -3.65 5.04
C VAL A 111 -12.64 -5.06 5.46
N ALA A 112 -13.36 -5.78 4.59
CA ALA A 112 -13.82 -7.13 4.91
C ALA A 112 -12.70 -8.18 4.83
N SER A 113 -11.71 -7.98 3.96
CA SER A 113 -10.51 -8.83 3.87
C SER A 113 -9.40 -8.09 3.15
N ALA A 114 -8.17 -8.20 3.67
CA ALA A 114 -7.00 -7.62 3.02
C ALA A 114 -5.69 -8.27 3.49
N GLN A 115 -5.53 -9.56 3.20
CA GLN A 115 -4.31 -10.31 3.47
C GLN A 115 -3.60 -10.65 2.14
N VAL A 116 -2.27 -10.56 2.11
CA VAL A 116 -1.47 -10.98 0.95
C VAL A 116 -1.75 -12.44 0.61
N GLY A 117 -1.96 -12.73 -0.68
CA GLY A 117 -2.41 -14.02 -1.20
C GLY A 117 -3.93 -14.25 -1.12
N GLY A 118 -4.66 -13.41 -0.39
CA GLY A 118 -6.12 -13.39 -0.31
C GLY A 118 -6.76 -12.29 -1.16
N PRO A 119 -8.10 -12.23 -1.24
CA PRO A 119 -8.80 -11.17 -1.96
C PRO A 119 -8.75 -9.85 -1.18
N LEU A 120 -8.65 -8.72 -1.90
CA LEU A 120 -8.97 -7.40 -1.36
C LEU A 120 -10.49 -7.21 -1.43
N LEU A 121 -11.14 -7.17 -0.28
CA LEU A 121 -12.57 -7.00 -0.13
C LEU A 121 -12.87 -5.72 0.66
N LEU A 122 -13.55 -4.76 0.02
CA LEU A 122 -14.02 -3.53 0.67
C LEU A 122 -15.55 -3.51 0.67
N ALA A 123 -16.15 -3.12 1.78
CA ALA A 123 -17.59 -3.02 1.94
C ALA A 123 -18.06 -1.56 1.88
N ASP A 124 -19.23 -1.32 1.29
CA ASP A 124 -19.92 -0.03 1.33
C ASP A 124 -20.75 0.14 2.63
N ALA A 125 -21.46 1.26 2.74
CA ALA A 125 -22.32 1.57 3.89
C ALA A 125 -23.57 0.67 4.00
N GLU A 126 -23.89 -0.05 2.93
CA GLU A 126 -25.00 -1.02 2.84
C GLU A 126 -24.50 -2.46 3.06
N PHE A 127 -23.22 -2.62 3.42
CA PHE A 127 -22.51 -3.89 3.61
C PHE A 127 -22.38 -4.74 2.35
N HIS A 128 -22.54 -4.18 1.16
CA HIS A 128 -22.18 -4.87 -0.07
C HIS A 128 -20.67 -5.00 -0.17
N VAL A 129 -20.18 -6.21 -0.43
CA VAL A 129 -18.74 -6.50 -0.48
C VAL A 129 -18.27 -6.52 -1.93
N HIS A 130 -17.27 -5.69 -2.22
CA HIS A 130 -16.68 -5.55 -3.55
C HIS A 130 -15.29 -6.19 -3.59
N ASN A 131 -15.04 -6.99 -4.63
CA ASN A 131 -13.79 -7.73 -4.81
C ASN A 131 -12.87 -7.02 -5.80
N TYR A 132 -11.67 -6.69 -5.34
CA TYR A 132 -10.65 -5.96 -6.09
C TYR A 132 -9.46 -6.80 -6.53
N GLY A 133 -9.64 -8.12 -6.58
CA GLY A 133 -8.61 -9.05 -6.98
C GLY A 133 -7.83 -9.62 -5.81
N THR A 134 -6.89 -10.50 -6.13
CA THR A 134 -6.01 -11.15 -5.15
C THR A 134 -4.80 -10.28 -4.89
N ILE A 135 -4.53 -10.01 -3.61
CA ILE A 135 -3.41 -9.17 -3.17
C ILE A 135 -2.09 -9.89 -3.41
N GLN A 136 -1.21 -9.24 -4.15
CA GLN A 136 0.16 -9.69 -4.42
C GLN A 136 1.16 -9.08 -3.43
N ASN A 137 0.96 -7.82 -3.05
CA ASN A 137 1.76 -7.17 -2.00
C ASN A 137 1.00 -5.99 -1.39
N ILE A 138 1.43 -5.61 -0.18
CA ILE A 138 0.99 -4.40 0.51
C ILE A 138 2.24 -3.65 0.95
N ARG A 139 2.29 -2.35 0.68
CA ARG A 139 3.44 -1.50 1.00
C ARG A 139 2.99 -0.19 1.62
N VAL A 140 3.86 0.45 2.38
CA VAL A 140 3.65 1.85 2.79
C VAL A 140 3.98 2.76 1.60
N GLY A 141 3.09 3.72 1.33
CA GLY A 141 3.29 4.73 0.29
C GLY A 141 4.37 5.74 0.65
N THR A 142 4.99 6.33 -0.36
CA THR A 142 5.98 7.40 -0.20
C THR A 142 5.58 8.62 -1.02
N ALA A 143 6.06 9.80 -0.63
CA ALA A 143 5.72 11.06 -1.27
C ALA A 143 6.44 11.29 -2.62
N GLU A 144 7.12 10.29 -3.21
CA GLU A 144 7.77 10.44 -4.52
C GLU A 144 6.76 10.68 -5.65
N GLU A 145 5.66 9.95 -5.61
CA GLU A 145 4.48 10.12 -6.45
C GLU A 145 3.28 10.39 -5.55
N GLN A 146 2.43 11.33 -5.94
CA GLN A 146 1.25 11.70 -5.16
C GLN A 146 0.01 11.70 -6.02
N ALA A 147 -1.15 11.48 -5.39
CA ALA A 147 -2.44 11.73 -6.00
C ALA A 147 -3.22 12.75 -5.18
N ALA A 148 -3.97 13.60 -5.88
CA ALA A 148 -4.95 14.51 -5.30
C ALA A 148 -6.31 14.25 -5.94
N VAL A 149 -7.35 14.21 -5.12
CA VAL A 149 -8.73 14.01 -5.54
C VAL A 149 -9.52 15.26 -5.21
N CYS A 150 -10.18 15.82 -6.21
CA CYS A 150 -11.21 16.85 -6.12
C CYS A 150 -12.54 16.23 -6.60
N GLU A 151 -13.65 16.99 -6.54
CA GLU A 151 -14.98 16.50 -6.94
C GLU A 151 -15.00 15.90 -8.36
N ASP A 152 -14.49 16.64 -9.35
CA ASP A 152 -14.51 16.24 -10.76
C ASP A 152 -13.11 15.91 -11.32
N VAL A 153 -12.07 15.92 -10.48
CA VAL A 153 -10.67 15.84 -10.93
C VAL A 153 -9.89 14.87 -10.06
N ILE A 154 -9.14 13.98 -10.70
CA ILE A 154 -8.06 13.23 -10.05
C ILE A 154 -6.77 13.64 -10.74
N ALA A 155 -5.78 14.08 -9.96
CA ALA A 155 -4.44 14.36 -10.43
C ALA A 155 -3.46 13.36 -9.83
N ILE A 156 -2.56 12.81 -10.64
CA ILE A 156 -1.43 11.99 -10.18
C ILE A 156 -0.15 12.66 -10.68
N GLY A 157 0.79 12.89 -9.78
CA GLY A 157 2.00 13.65 -10.05
C GLY A 157 3.26 13.00 -9.52
N ARG A 158 4.32 13.01 -10.33
CA ARG A 158 5.69 12.66 -9.93
C ARG A 158 6.66 13.74 -10.39
N GLY A 159 7.35 14.37 -9.45
CA GLY A 159 8.23 15.50 -9.74
C GLY A 159 7.47 16.62 -10.46
N GLN A 160 7.92 17.00 -11.67
CA GLN A 160 7.28 18.04 -12.49
C GLN A 160 6.29 17.51 -13.54
N HIS A 161 5.82 16.27 -13.40
CA HIS A 161 4.90 15.68 -14.35
C HIS A 161 3.61 15.34 -13.63
N VAL A 162 2.51 15.98 -14.04
CA VAL A 162 1.18 15.71 -13.53
C VAL A 162 0.29 15.23 -14.67
N GLN A 163 -0.36 14.10 -14.46
CA GLN A 163 -1.47 13.65 -15.29
C GLN A 163 -2.76 13.87 -14.53
N LEU A 164 -3.73 14.53 -15.15
CA LEU A 164 -5.04 14.76 -14.57
C LEU A 164 -6.14 14.13 -15.42
N TRP A 165 -7.13 13.58 -14.73
CA TRP A 165 -8.37 13.08 -15.28
C TRP A 165 -9.49 13.96 -14.80
N ARG A 166 -10.16 14.63 -15.73
CA ARG A 166 -11.29 15.49 -15.43
C ARG A 166 -12.57 14.84 -15.92
N GLN A 167 -13.48 14.55 -15.00
CA GLN A 167 -14.81 14.08 -15.33
C GLN A 167 -15.61 15.25 -15.92
N GLN A 168 -16.06 15.09 -17.15
CA GLN A 168 -17.00 15.98 -17.80
C GLN A 168 -18.31 15.22 -18.04
N ARG A 169 -19.41 15.95 -18.27
CA ARG A 169 -20.76 15.37 -18.43
C ARG A 169 -20.89 14.17 -19.38
N ARG A 170 -19.98 13.99 -20.34
CA ARG A 170 -20.06 12.92 -21.36
C ARG A 170 -18.74 12.20 -21.63
N ALA A 171 -17.63 12.63 -21.01
CA ALA A 171 -16.30 12.12 -21.31
C ALA A 171 -15.34 12.42 -20.17
N VAL A 172 -14.20 11.74 -20.18
CA VAL A 172 -13.09 12.01 -19.29
C VAL A 172 -12.01 12.70 -20.11
N GLY A 173 -11.68 13.93 -19.74
CA GLY A 173 -10.53 14.63 -20.29
C GLY A 173 -9.26 14.14 -19.61
N VAL A 174 -8.21 13.88 -20.39
CA VAL A 174 -6.87 13.58 -19.86
C VAL A 174 -5.93 14.68 -20.28
N GLU A 175 -5.33 15.37 -19.31
CA GLU A 175 -4.34 16.41 -19.57
C GLU A 175 -3.02 16.04 -18.90
N LYS A 176 -1.92 16.43 -19.53
CA LYS A 176 -0.56 16.25 -19.01
C LYS A 176 0.04 17.64 -18.82
N LEU A 177 0.35 17.97 -17.58
CA LEU A 177 0.91 19.25 -17.18
C LEU A 177 2.37 19.08 -16.77
N ARG A 178 3.16 20.12 -17.03
CA ARG A 178 4.52 20.24 -16.52
C ARG A 178 4.54 21.18 -15.32
N THR A 179 4.20 20.64 -14.15
CA THR A 179 4.09 21.33 -12.86
C THR A 179 4.34 20.33 -11.74
N THR A 180 4.57 20.79 -10.53
CA THR A 180 4.54 19.94 -9.33
C THR A 180 3.11 19.78 -8.84
N LEU A 181 2.79 18.60 -8.31
CA LEU A 181 1.57 18.40 -7.53
C LEU A 181 1.91 18.71 -6.08
N ASP A 182 1.28 19.74 -5.54
CA ASP A 182 1.29 20.05 -4.11
C ASP A 182 -0.16 20.24 -3.72
N ALA A 183 -0.66 19.35 -2.87
CA ALA A 183 -2.07 19.25 -2.55
C ALA A 183 -2.24 18.96 -1.07
N THR A 184 -3.15 19.69 -0.43
CA THR A 184 -3.52 19.48 0.97
C THR A 184 -5.04 19.37 1.04
N PRO A 185 -5.60 18.33 1.69
CA PRO A 185 -7.05 18.23 1.88
C PRO A 185 -7.64 19.51 2.50
N GLY A 186 -8.77 19.97 1.95
CA GLY A 186 -9.43 21.22 2.35
C GLY A 186 -8.92 22.48 1.67
N GLN A 187 -7.92 22.40 0.78
CA GLN A 187 -7.41 23.53 0.00
C GLN A 187 -7.74 23.40 -1.49
N SER A 188 -7.80 24.51 -2.22
CA SER A 188 -7.93 24.49 -3.69
C SER A 188 -6.69 23.88 -4.35
N LEU A 189 -6.91 22.95 -5.28
CA LEU A 189 -5.87 22.41 -6.15
C LEU A 189 -5.57 23.39 -7.29
N ILE A 190 -4.39 24.03 -7.24
CA ILE A 190 -3.95 24.95 -8.30
C ILE A 190 -2.81 24.30 -9.09
N LEU A 191 -3.04 24.00 -10.37
CA LEU A 191 -2.02 23.42 -11.26
C LEU A 191 -1.87 24.30 -12.51
N GLY A 192 -0.65 24.73 -12.81
CA GLY A 192 -0.39 25.60 -13.96
C GLY A 192 -1.18 26.92 -13.96
N GLY A 193 -1.57 27.41 -12.78
CA GLY A 193 -2.37 28.63 -12.62
C GLY A 193 -3.88 28.44 -12.78
N VAL A 194 -4.37 27.21 -12.95
CA VAL A 194 -5.80 26.87 -13.02
C VAL A 194 -6.23 26.25 -11.70
N ASP A 195 -7.36 26.73 -11.16
CA ASP A 195 -8.01 26.14 -9.98
C ASP A 195 -8.93 24.99 -10.42
N TYR A 196 -8.70 23.81 -9.84
CA TYR A 196 -9.44 22.58 -10.11
C TYR A 196 -10.43 22.21 -8.99
N GLY A 197 -10.59 23.09 -7.98
CA GLY A 197 -11.49 22.91 -6.85
C GLY A 197 -10.82 22.39 -5.59
N GLU A 198 -11.61 22.22 -4.54
CA GLU A 198 -11.12 21.77 -3.23
C GLU A 198 -10.63 20.31 -3.29
N VAL A 199 -9.48 20.07 -2.66
CA VAL A 199 -8.91 18.72 -2.49
C VAL A 199 -9.68 18.01 -1.40
N VAL A 200 -10.33 16.91 -1.77
CA VAL A 200 -11.06 16.00 -0.87
C VAL A 200 -10.10 15.03 -0.18
N GLN A 201 -9.11 14.50 -0.90
CA GLN A 201 -8.16 13.52 -0.37
C GLN A 201 -6.85 13.54 -1.14
N THR A 202 -5.77 13.16 -0.45
CA THR A 202 -4.44 12.91 -1.05
C THR A 202 -3.90 11.54 -0.72
N PHE A 203 -3.08 10.99 -1.61
CA PHE A 203 -2.43 9.69 -1.45
C PHE A 203 -0.95 9.79 -1.81
N ASP A 204 -0.10 9.13 -1.04
CA ASP A 204 1.33 8.94 -1.32
C ASP A 204 1.52 7.59 -2.03
N LEU A 205 1.94 7.60 -3.29
CA LEU A 205 1.87 6.46 -4.23
C LEU A 205 3.19 5.70 -4.44
N GLY A 206 4.32 6.25 -3.98
CA GLY A 206 5.62 5.57 -4.04
C GLY A 206 6.45 5.80 -5.28
#